data_AF-A0A1G3UIE4-F1
#
_entry.id   AF-A0A1G3UIE4-F1
#
_cell.length_a   1.000
_cell.length_b   1.000
_cell.length_c   1.000
_cell.angle_alpha   90.00
_cell.angle_beta   90.00
_cell.angle_gamma   90.00
#
_symmetry.space_group_name_H-M   'P 1'
#
loop_
_entity.id
_entity.type
_entity.pdbx_description
1 polymer ?
#
loop_
_entity_poly.entity_id
_entity_poly.type
_entity_poly.pdbx_seq_one_letter_code
_entity_poly.pdbx_strand_id
1 'polypeptide(L)'
;MKRILLLWIVLVVGAHAATNIWMSTGKSHGIDPRLLYAISKVESNHNPLVVSVNYKKLNKVQADMLYLMLQSRDIQHITYTKVVSIYSKDIIQAKQVISFLDQNDYPSFDIGLMQVNNVHKEVLKGLKISLHDLLNEQINLNVASGILWNCYKKHRSNKEAINAYNGRIVGNDYYTKVSEVLHKLLLPHENSSKNLFYRIL
;
A
#
# COMPACT_ATOMS: atom_id res chain seq x y z
N MET A 1 26.07 41.77 50.32
CA MET A 1 25.63 40.36 50.38
C MET A 1 24.89 40.04 49.09
N LYS A 2 25.38 39.04 48.35
CA LYS A 2 24.94 38.66 46.99
C LYS A 2 23.60 37.94 47.06
N ARG A 3 22.60 38.36 46.28
CA ARG A 3 21.42 37.54 45.96
C ARG A 3 21.42 37.30 44.45
N ILE A 4 22.09 36.22 44.05
CA ILE A 4 22.04 35.72 42.67
C ILE A 4 20.77 34.88 42.58
N LEU A 5 19.75 35.40 41.89
CA LEU A 5 18.53 34.68 41.57
C LEU A 5 18.81 33.80 40.34
N LEU A 6 19.05 32.51 40.55
CA LEU A 6 19.30 31.55 39.47
C LEU A 6 17.94 31.13 38.87
N LEU A 7 17.57 31.75 37.75
CA LEU A 7 16.42 31.38 36.93
C LEU A 7 16.74 30.07 36.19
N TRP A 8 16.14 28.97 36.64
CA TRP A 8 16.14 27.70 35.92
C TRP A 8 15.25 27.84 34.67
N ILE A 9 15.87 28.11 33.52
CA ILE A 9 15.22 27.95 32.22
C ILE A 9 15.16 26.44 31.95
N VAL A 10 14.01 25.83 32.24
CA VAL A 10 13.70 24.48 31.79
C VAL A 10 13.42 24.56 30.29
N LEU A 11 14.44 24.22 29.49
CA LEU A 11 14.31 23.97 28.06
C LEU A 11 13.47 22.69 27.89
N VAL A 12 12.15 22.85 27.72
CA VAL A 12 11.29 21.77 27.24
C VAL A 12 11.60 21.58 25.75
N VAL A 13 12.63 20.80 25.46
CA VAL A 13 12.88 20.29 24.11
C VAL A 13 11.81 19.23 23.86
N GLY A 14 10.69 19.64 23.26
CA GLY A 14 9.67 18.72 22.78
C GLY A 14 10.26 17.84 21.68
N ALA A 15 10.65 16.61 22.05
CA ALA A 15 11.05 15.59 21.10
C ALA A 15 9.87 15.26 20.19
N HIS A 16 9.79 15.89 19.02
CA HIS A 16 8.89 15.47 17.97
C HIS A 16 9.44 14.15 17.43
N ALA A 17 8.94 13.03 17.95
CA ALA A 17 9.20 11.73 17.36
C ALA A 17 8.67 11.75 15.92
N ALA A 18 9.55 11.62 14.94
CA ALA A 18 9.15 11.45 13.56
C ALA A 18 8.27 10.19 13.46
N THR A 19 6.97 10.38 13.22
CA THR A 19 6.04 9.26 13.03
C THR A 19 6.22 8.70 11.63
N ASN A 20 6.38 7.38 11.51
CA ASN A 20 6.46 6.72 10.21
C ASN A 20 5.14 6.85 9.40
N ILE A 21 5.19 6.48 8.12
CA ILE A 21 4.05 6.61 7.20
C ILE A 21 2.80 5.85 7.69
N TRP A 22 2.97 4.72 8.40
CA TRP A 22 1.87 3.92 8.93
C TRP A 22 1.16 4.63 10.07
N MET A 23 1.92 5.17 11.02
CA MET A 23 1.38 5.88 12.19
C MET A 23 0.67 7.16 11.78
N SER A 24 1.29 7.95 10.91
CA SER A 24 0.71 9.22 10.43
C SER A 24 -0.56 8.98 9.61
N THR A 25 -0.53 8.02 8.68
CA THR A 25 -1.70 7.69 7.84
C THR A 25 -2.82 7.06 8.66
N GLY A 26 -2.49 6.11 9.54
CA GLY A 26 -3.47 5.47 10.41
C GLY A 26 -4.16 6.48 11.34
N LYS A 27 -3.39 7.41 11.93
CA LYS A 27 -3.95 8.51 12.72
C LYS A 27 -4.87 9.41 11.88
N SER A 28 -4.46 9.78 10.66
CA SER A 28 -5.23 10.66 9.77
C SER A 28 -6.58 10.05 9.36
N HIS A 29 -6.62 8.75 9.09
CA HIS A 29 -7.83 8.05 8.63
C HIS A 29 -8.61 7.33 9.73
N GLY A 30 -8.12 7.32 10.97
CA GLY A 30 -8.72 6.55 12.06
C GLY A 30 -8.63 5.03 11.82
N ILE A 31 -7.56 4.56 11.16
CA ILE A 31 -7.32 3.15 10.84
C ILE A 31 -6.10 2.68 11.64
N ASP A 32 -6.15 1.46 12.19
CA ASP A 32 -5.01 0.89 12.91
C ASP A 32 -3.77 0.82 11.98
N PRO A 33 -2.63 1.46 12.34
CA PRO A 33 -1.39 1.41 11.56
C PRO A 33 -0.91 -0.02 11.25
N ARG A 34 -1.15 -0.97 12.16
CA ARG A 34 -0.76 -2.38 11.98
C ARG A 34 -1.62 -3.06 10.93
N LEU A 35 -2.90 -2.68 10.82
CA LEU A 35 -3.77 -3.17 9.75
C LEU A 35 -3.28 -2.67 8.38
N LEU A 36 -2.93 -1.39 8.28
CA LEU A 36 -2.37 -0.82 7.05
C LEU A 36 -1.08 -1.54 6.63
N TYR A 37 -0.17 -1.79 7.59
CA TYR A 37 1.05 -2.55 7.35
C TYR A 37 0.78 -4.02 6.97
N ALA A 38 -0.23 -4.65 7.58
CA ALA A 38 -0.61 -6.03 7.25
C ALA A 38 -1.18 -6.11 5.82
N ILE A 39 -2.02 -5.15 5.43
CA ILE A 39 -2.55 -5.05 4.07
C ILE A 39 -1.40 -4.88 3.06
N SER A 40 -0.46 -3.94 3.27
CA SER A 40 0.67 -3.77 2.33
C SER A 40 1.55 -5.02 2.23
N LYS A 41 1.69 -5.79 3.32
CA LYS A 41 2.41 -7.06 3.30
C LYS A 41 1.73 -8.07 2.38
N VAL A 42 0.40 -8.18 2.45
CA VAL A 42 -0.40 -9.09 1.62
C VAL A 42 -0.41 -8.63 0.16
N GLU A 43 -0.55 -7.32 -0.08
CA GLU A 43 -0.71 -6.75 -1.41
C GLU A 43 0.58 -6.77 -2.24
N SER A 44 1.70 -6.34 -1.65
CA SER A 44 2.94 -6.12 -2.41
C SER A 44 4.20 -6.63 -1.70
N ASN A 45 4.05 -7.28 -0.54
CA ASN A 45 5.17 -7.57 0.34
C ASN A 45 5.98 -6.30 0.68
N HIS A 46 5.28 -5.17 0.90
CA HIS A 46 5.86 -3.84 1.14
C HIS A 46 6.66 -3.24 -0.02
N ASN A 47 6.51 -3.76 -1.25
CA ASN A 47 7.24 -3.24 -2.40
C ASN A 47 6.41 -2.20 -3.17
N PRO A 48 6.82 -0.91 -3.19
CA PRO A 48 6.06 0.14 -3.85
C PRO A 48 6.17 0.13 -5.39
N LEU A 49 7.02 -0.72 -5.96
CA LEU A 49 7.29 -0.79 -7.40
C LEU A 49 6.59 -1.97 -8.10
N VAL A 50 5.73 -2.69 -7.38
CA VAL A 50 4.96 -3.81 -7.94
C VAL A 50 3.75 -3.28 -8.71
N VAL A 51 3.57 -3.77 -9.92
CA VAL A 51 2.35 -3.59 -10.70
C VAL A 51 1.76 -4.95 -10.99
N SER A 52 0.47 -5.15 -10.74
CA SER A 52 -0.21 -6.42 -11.01
C SER A 52 -1.29 -6.26 -12.07
N VAL A 53 -1.40 -7.25 -12.95
CA VAL A 53 -2.42 -7.27 -14.01
C VAL A 53 -3.27 -8.52 -13.85
N ASN A 54 -4.60 -8.36 -13.87
CA ASN A 54 -5.51 -9.50 -13.88
C ASN A 54 -5.52 -10.15 -15.26
N TYR A 55 -4.74 -11.23 -15.41
CA TYR A 55 -4.57 -11.96 -16.66
C TYR A 55 -5.90 -12.45 -17.26
N LYS A 56 -6.89 -12.79 -16.42
CA LYS A 56 -8.20 -13.26 -16.91
C LYS A 56 -9.03 -12.18 -17.59
N LYS A 57 -8.67 -10.91 -17.43
CA LYS A 57 -9.34 -9.79 -18.10
C LYS A 57 -8.69 -9.42 -19.43
N LEU A 58 -7.52 -9.98 -19.76
CA LEU A 58 -6.80 -9.64 -20.99
C LEU A 58 -7.34 -10.41 -22.18
N ASN A 59 -7.44 -9.73 -23.32
CA ASN A 59 -7.55 -10.44 -24.60
C ASN A 59 -6.18 -11.00 -25.03
N LYS A 60 -6.16 -11.87 -26.05
CA LYS A 60 -4.94 -12.52 -26.53
C LYS A 60 -3.86 -11.51 -26.96
N VAL A 61 -4.25 -10.44 -27.65
CA VAL A 61 -3.33 -9.40 -28.13
C VAL A 61 -2.68 -8.67 -26.95
N GLN A 62 -3.46 -8.26 -25.95
CA GLN A 62 -2.95 -7.65 -24.72
C GLN A 62 -2.03 -8.60 -23.96
N ALA A 63 -2.42 -9.87 -23.79
CA ALA A 63 -1.56 -10.85 -23.13
C ALA A 63 -0.20 -10.98 -23.85
N ASP A 64 -0.20 -11.11 -25.18
CA ASP A 64 1.03 -11.26 -25.96
C ASP A 64 1.90 -9.99 -25.91
N MET A 65 1.28 -8.82 -26.06
CA MET A 65 1.99 -7.53 -25.95
C MET A 65 2.60 -7.32 -24.56
N LEU A 66 1.91 -7.74 -23.49
CA LEU A 66 2.45 -7.65 -22.12
C LEU A 66 3.74 -8.45 -21.99
N TYR A 67 3.72 -9.73 -22.36
CA TYR A 67 4.90 -10.58 -22.23
C TYR A 67 6.05 -10.14 -23.14
N LEU A 68 5.76 -9.71 -24.37
CA LEU A 68 6.77 -9.12 -25.26
C LEU A 68 7.41 -7.87 -24.64
N MET A 69 6.61 -6.98 -24.06
CA MET A 69 7.11 -5.78 -23.38
C MET A 69 8.01 -6.15 -22.20
N LEU A 70 7.56 -7.06 -21.33
CA LEU A 70 8.32 -7.51 -20.16
C LEU A 70 9.64 -8.17 -20.56
N GLN A 71 9.64 -9.03 -21.58
CA GLN A 71 10.83 -9.70 -22.09
C GLN A 71 11.82 -8.72 -22.72
N SER A 72 11.33 -7.80 -23.57
CA SER A 72 12.18 -6.82 -24.26
C SER A 72 12.92 -5.86 -23.33
N ARG A 73 12.45 -5.71 -22.10
CA ARG A 73 12.96 -4.77 -21.09
C ARG A 73 13.59 -5.44 -19.88
N ASP A 74 13.73 -6.76 -19.92
CA ASP A 74 14.25 -7.58 -18.81
C ASP A 74 13.54 -7.27 -17.48
N ILE A 75 12.20 -7.30 -17.51
CA ILE A 75 11.36 -7.04 -16.33
C ILE A 75 10.94 -8.36 -15.71
N GLN A 76 11.34 -8.56 -14.46
CA GLN A 76 10.98 -9.73 -13.66
C GLN A 76 9.48 -9.75 -13.42
N HIS A 77 8.87 -10.93 -13.54
CA HIS A 77 7.46 -11.12 -13.26
C HIS A 77 7.18 -12.54 -12.77
N ILE A 78 6.08 -12.70 -12.05
CA ILE A 78 5.54 -14.01 -11.66
C ILE A 78 4.11 -14.10 -12.19
N THR A 79 3.81 -15.18 -12.91
CA THR A 79 2.46 -15.46 -13.41
C THR A 79 1.80 -16.51 -12.53
N TYR A 80 0.73 -16.10 -11.87
CA TYR A 80 -0.20 -16.95 -11.15
C TYR A 80 -1.42 -17.26 -12.01
N THR A 81 -2.34 -18.09 -11.51
CA THR A 81 -3.56 -18.51 -12.24
C THR A 81 -4.43 -17.36 -12.74
N LYS A 82 -4.40 -16.19 -12.08
CA LYS A 82 -5.26 -15.03 -12.40
C LYS A 82 -4.52 -13.71 -12.55
N VAL A 83 -3.26 -13.65 -12.13
CA VAL A 83 -2.53 -12.40 -11.95
C VAL A 83 -1.12 -12.57 -12.49
N VAL A 84 -0.65 -11.56 -13.23
CA VAL A 84 0.77 -11.37 -13.50
C VAL A 84 1.26 -10.26 -12.57
N SER A 85 2.17 -10.58 -11.65
CA SER A 85 2.80 -9.60 -10.77
C SER A 85 4.15 -9.22 -11.34
N ILE A 86 4.35 -7.93 -11.61
CA ILE A 86 5.49 -7.36 -12.32
C ILE A 86 6.36 -6.64 -11.29
N TYR A 87 7.64 -7.03 -11.21
CA TYR A 87 8.61 -6.52 -10.24
C TYR A 87 9.62 -5.64 -10.96
N SER A 88 9.41 -4.33 -10.87
CA SER A 88 10.33 -3.36 -11.46
C SER A 88 11.56 -3.13 -10.56
N LYS A 89 12.75 -3.07 -11.16
CA LYS A 89 14.02 -2.85 -10.45
C LYS A 89 14.19 -1.42 -9.93
N ASP A 90 13.53 -0.46 -10.57
CA ASP A 90 13.61 0.96 -10.24
C ASP A 90 12.31 1.69 -10.63
N ILE A 91 12.23 2.95 -10.20
CA ILE A 91 11.07 3.82 -10.44
C ILE A 91 10.83 4.11 -11.92
N ILE A 92 11.88 4.11 -12.76
CA ILE A 92 11.78 4.41 -14.19
C ILE A 92 11.09 3.24 -14.89
N GLN A 93 11.53 2.02 -14.60
CA GLN A 93 10.92 0.80 -15.12
C GLN A 93 9.46 0.65 -14.66
N ALA A 94 9.16 0.97 -13.40
CA ALA A 94 7.78 0.94 -12.90
C ALA A 94 6.87 1.96 -13.62
N LYS A 95 7.33 3.20 -13.84
CA LYS A 95 6.60 4.21 -14.62
C LYS A 95 6.38 3.78 -16.06
N GLN A 96 7.35 3.10 -16.66
CA GLN A 96 7.23 2.56 -18.00
C GLN A 96 6.15 1.47 -18.10
N VAL A 97 6.10 0.56 -17.13
CA VAL A 97 5.04 -0.46 -17.05
C VAL A 97 3.67 0.21 -16.93
N ILE A 98 3.50 1.16 -16.00
CA ILE A 98 2.23 1.87 -15.82
C ILE A 98 1.83 2.60 -17.11
N SER A 99 2.76 3.32 -17.74
CA SER A 99 2.47 4.06 -18.98
C SER A 99 2.07 3.12 -20.13
N PHE A 100 2.76 1.98 -20.27
CA PHE A 100 2.41 0.97 -21.26
C PHE A 100 0.99 0.43 -21.05
N LEU A 101 0.64 0.05 -19.82
CA LEU A 101 -0.69 -0.47 -19.51
C LEU A 101 -1.78 0.58 -19.72
N ASP A 102 -1.52 1.82 -19.32
CA ASP A 102 -2.46 2.94 -19.42
C ASP A 102 -2.73 3.35 -20.87
N GLN A 103 -1.68 3.47 -21.69
CA GLN A 103 -1.77 3.90 -23.09
C GLN A 103 -2.30 2.82 -24.03
N ASN A 104 -2.24 1.54 -23.63
CA ASN A 104 -2.74 0.41 -24.43
C ASN A 104 -4.06 -0.16 -23.87
N ASP A 105 -4.82 0.68 -23.14
CA ASP A 105 -6.17 0.40 -22.65
C ASP A 105 -6.30 -0.95 -21.90
N TYR A 106 -5.33 -1.25 -21.04
CA TYR A 106 -5.44 -2.44 -20.19
C TYR A 106 -6.59 -2.25 -19.20
N PRO A 107 -7.51 -3.23 -19.12
CA PRO A 107 -8.81 -3.02 -18.48
C PRO A 107 -8.73 -2.85 -16.96
N SER A 108 -7.73 -3.45 -16.32
CA SER A 108 -7.57 -3.41 -14.87
C SER A 108 -6.16 -3.81 -14.45
N PHE A 109 -5.52 -2.95 -13.67
CA PHE A 109 -4.22 -3.22 -13.07
C PHE A 109 -4.06 -2.48 -11.74
N ASP A 110 -3.27 -3.07 -10.86
CA ASP A 110 -3.03 -2.62 -9.49
C ASP A 110 -1.62 -2.05 -9.35
N ILE A 111 -1.46 -0.97 -8.58
CA ILE A 111 -0.21 -0.21 -8.53
C ILE A 111 0.27 -0.07 -7.08
N GLY A 112 1.54 -0.43 -6.87
CA GLY A 112 2.35 -0.02 -5.73
C GLY A 112 2.01 -0.68 -4.41
N LEU A 113 2.39 0.01 -3.33
CA LEU A 113 2.50 -0.51 -1.96
C LEU A 113 1.23 -1.24 -1.47
N MET A 114 0.06 -0.66 -1.74
CA MET A 114 -1.24 -1.17 -1.33
C MET A 114 -2.04 -1.72 -2.52
N GLN A 115 -1.41 -1.88 -3.68
CA GLN A 115 -2.03 -2.38 -4.93
C GLN A 115 -3.31 -1.61 -5.28
N VAL A 116 -3.22 -0.28 -5.34
CA VAL A 116 -4.36 0.57 -5.72
C VAL A 116 -4.72 0.33 -7.18
N ASN A 117 -5.95 -0.10 -7.43
CA ASN A 117 -6.42 -0.41 -8.78
C ASN A 117 -6.68 0.86 -9.63
N ASN A 118 -6.34 0.79 -10.91
CA ASN A 118 -6.54 1.87 -11.88
C ASN A 118 -8.02 2.25 -12.12
N VAL A 119 -9.00 1.46 -11.66
CA VAL A 119 -10.43 1.89 -11.68
C VAL A 119 -10.69 3.16 -10.88
N HIS A 120 -9.78 3.55 -9.97
CA HIS A 120 -9.88 4.77 -9.18
C HIS A 120 -9.35 6.03 -9.88
N LYS A 121 -9.01 5.98 -11.19
CA LYS A 121 -8.48 7.12 -11.97
C LYS A 121 -9.26 8.43 -11.77
N GLU A 122 -10.59 8.39 -11.76
CA GLU A 122 -11.39 9.63 -11.57
C GLU A 122 -11.25 10.21 -10.15
N VAL A 123 -11.11 9.37 -9.13
CA VAL A 123 -10.82 9.81 -7.76
C VAL A 123 -9.43 10.44 -7.71
N LEU A 124 -8.43 9.80 -8.33
CA LEU A 124 -7.05 10.30 -8.38
C LEU A 124 -6.96 11.64 -9.11
N LYS A 125 -7.68 11.80 -10.22
CA LYS A 125 -7.79 13.05 -10.97
C LYS A 125 -8.35 14.19 -10.10
N GLY A 126 -9.40 13.92 -9.31
CA GLY A 126 -9.94 14.88 -8.35
C GLY A 126 -8.93 15.33 -7.28
N LEU A 127 -7.97 14.46 -6.94
CA LEU A 127 -6.88 14.74 -6.01
C LEU A 127 -5.61 15.31 -6.69
N LYS A 128 -5.62 15.47 -8.02
CA LYS A 128 -4.43 15.82 -8.83
C LYS A 128 -3.26 14.84 -8.64
N ILE A 129 -3.58 13.57 -8.46
CA ILE A 129 -2.62 12.46 -8.33
C ILE A 129 -2.62 11.70 -9.66
N SER A 130 -1.47 11.50 -10.27
CA SER A 130 -1.30 10.64 -11.44
C SER A 130 -1.15 9.17 -11.04
N LEU A 131 -1.31 8.24 -11.98
CA LEU A 131 -1.03 6.82 -11.71
C LEU A 131 0.44 6.59 -11.31
N HIS A 132 1.37 7.41 -11.82
CA HIS A 132 2.79 7.29 -11.46
C HIS A 132 3.06 7.69 -10.01
N ASP A 133 2.27 8.61 -9.46
CA ASP A 133 2.41 9.05 -8.06
C ASP A 133 2.04 7.94 -7.07
N LEU A 134 1.28 6.92 -7.50
CA LEU A 134 1.01 5.73 -6.71
C LEU A 134 2.25 4.84 -6.47
N LEU A 135 3.39 5.14 -7.10
CA LEU A 135 4.67 4.51 -6.76
C LEU A 135 5.34 5.15 -5.53
N ASN A 136 4.87 6.30 -5.08
CA ASN A 136 5.29 6.88 -3.80
C ASN A 136 4.50 6.21 -2.66
N GLU A 137 5.23 5.65 -1.69
CA GLU A 137 4.66 4.89 -0.57
C GLU A 137 3.60 5.68 0.21
N GLN A 138 3.90 6.93 0.57
CA GLN A 138 3.00 7.76 1.37
C GLN A 138 1.74 8.16 0.59
N ILE A 139 1.86 8.48 -0.70
CA ILE A 139 0.72 8.79 -1.57
C ILE A 139 -0.15 7.56 -1.74
N ASN A 140 0.45 6.41 -2.07
CA ASN A 140 -0.25 5.15 -2.25
C ASN A 140 -1.01 4.75 -0.98
N LEU A 141 -0.36 4.84 0.17
CA LEU A 141 -0.93 4.51 1.46
C LEU A 141 -2.12 5.41 1.84
N ASN A 142 -2.03 6.72 1.59
CA ASN A 142 -3.12 7.67 1.84
C ASN A 142 -4.32 7.39 0.92
N VAL A 143 -4.09 7.19 -0.38
CA VAL A 143 -5.15 6.86 -1.34
C VAL A 143 -5.85 5.56 -0.96
N ALA A 144 -5.07 4.51 -0.69
CA ALA A 144 -5.58 3.21 -0.28
C ALA A 144 -6.39 3.30 1.03
N SER A 145 -5.92 4.07 2.01
CA SER A 145 -6.62 4.29 3.27
C SER A 145 -7.97 5.00 3.07
N GLY A 146 -8.04 5.97 2.15
CA GLY A 146 -9.30 6.60 1.75
C GLY A 146 -10.28 5.62 1.09
N ILE A 147 -9.78 4.73 0.23
CA ILE A 147 -10.59 3.66 -0.40
C ILE A 147 -11.09 2.68 0.67
N LEU A 148 -10.21 2.21 1.55
CA LEU A 148 -10.55 1.30 2.65
C LEU A 148 -11.58 1.93 3.60
N TRP A 149 -11.44 3.22 3.93
CA TRP A 149 -12.44 3.96 4.69
C TRP A 149 -13.81 3.98 4.01
N ASN A 150 -13.85 4.14 2.68
CA ASN A 150 -15.10 4.04 1.93
C ASN A 150 -15.72 2.64 2.00
N CYS A 151 -14.91 1.58 2.06
CA CYS A 151 -15.41 0.22 2.31
C CYS A 151 -15.98 0.09 3.73
N TYR A 152 -15.29 0.61 4.75
CA TYR A 152 -15.81 0.62 6.13
C TYR A 152 -17.15 1.34 6.27
N LYS A 153 -17.36 2.46 5.56
CA LYS A 153 -18.66 3.16 5.57
C LYS A 153 -19.80 2.36 4.94
N LYS A 154 -19.50 1.45 4.01
CA LYS A 154 -20.49 0.69 3.24
C LYS A 154 -20.85 -0.65 3.88
N HIS A 155 -20.04 -1.16 4.80
CA HIS A 155 -20.15 -2.52 5.31
C HIS A 155 -20.20 -2.55 6.83
N ARG A 156 -20.93 -3.53 7.38
CA ARG A 156 -21.21 -3.58 8.83
C ARG A 156 -20.10 -4.26 9.62
N SER A 157 -19.24 -5.03 8.96
CA SER A 157 -18.17 -5.77 9.61
C SER A 157 -16.79 -5.50 9.00
N ASN A 158 -15.74 -5.63 9.82
CA ASN A 158 -14.35 -5.51 9.37
C ASN A 158 -14.03 -6.50 8.26
N LYS A 159 -14.55 -7.73 8.35
CA LYS A 159 -14.37 -8.78 7.34
C LYS A 159 -14.89 -8.33 5.98
N GLU A 160 -16.12 -7.84 5.92
CA GLU A 160 -16.72 -7.38 4.68
C GLU A 160 -16.00 -6.16 4.11
N ALA A 161 -15.66 -5.18 4.95
CA ALA A 161 -14.94 -3.98 4.51
C ALA A 161 -13.56 -4.30 3.91
N ILE A 162 -12.77 -5.12 4.61
CA ILE A 162 -11.44 -5.52 4.15
C ILE A 162 -11.54 -6.42 2.90
N ASN A 163 -12.49 -7.34 2.84
CA ASN A 163 -12.74 -8.12 1.62
C ASN A 163 -13.18 -7.23 0.44
N ALA A 164 -14.04 -6.24 0.69
CA ALA A 164 -14.50 -5.29 -0.31
C ALA A 164 -13.36 -4.43 -0.87
N TYR A 165 -12.36 -4.07 -0.04
CA TYR A 165 -11.14 -3.40 -0.50
C TYR A 165 -10.43 -4.21 -1.60
N ASN A 166 -10.32 -5.52 -1.42
CA ASN A 166 -9.78 -6.45 -2.43
C ASN A 166 -10.75 -6.72 -3.62
N GLY A 167 -11.92 -6.08 -3.63
CA GLY A 167 -12.84 -6.05 -4.77
C GLY A 167 -13.96 -7.09 -4.75
N ARG A 168 -14.13 -7.90 -3.69
CA ARG A 168 -15.30 -8.79 -3.53
C ARG A 168 -15.56 -9.17 -2.08
N ILE A 169 -16.82 -9.32 -1.68
CA ILE A 169 -17.19 -9.63 -0.28
C ILE A 169 -17.34 -11.14 -0.03
N VAL A 170 -18.08 -11.83 -0.90
CA VAL A 170 -18.43 -13.24 -0.78
C VAL A 170 -17.38 -14.12 -1.48
N GLY A 171 -17.04 -15.26 -0.87
CA GLY A 171 -16.02 -16.17 -1.43
C GLY A 171 -14.62 -15.55 -1.50
N ASN A 172 -14.33 -14.59 -0.62
CA ASN A 172 -13.04 -13.93 -0.52
C ASN A 172 -12.32 -14.30 0.79
N ASP A 173 -11.12 -14.86 0.66
CA ASP A 173 -10.25 -15.23 1.78
C ASP A 173 -9.30 -14.09 2.18
N TYR A 174 -9.40 -12.92 1.55
CA TYR A 174 -8.48 -11.81 1.74
C TYR A 174 -8.40 -11.32 3.18
N TYR A 175 -9.55 -11.15 3.87
CA TYR A 175 -9.57 -10.82 5.29
C TYR A 175 -8.77 -11.82 6.12
N THR A 176 -8.91 -13.12 5.85
CA THR A 176 -8.16 -14.17 6.58
C THR A 176 -6.65 -13.97 6.40
N LYS A 177 -6.19 -13.74 5.16
CA LYS A 177 -4.77 -13.46 4.86
C LYS A 177 -4.25 -12.24 5.61
N VAL A 178 -5.02 -11.15 5.61
CA VAL A 178 -4.67 -9.92 6.34
C VAL A 178 -4.65 -10.15 7.85
N SER A 179 -5.65 -10.85 8.39
CA SER A 179 -5.74 -11.20 9.82
C SER A 179 -4.59 -12.08 10.29
N GLU A 180 -4.13 -13.03 9.48
CA GLU A 180 -2.96 -13.86 9.81
C GLU A 180 -1.69 -13.02 9.96
N VAL A 181 -1.47 -12.06 9.06
CA VAL A 181 -0.34 -11.14 9.17
C VAL A 181 -0.50 -10.23 10.38
N LEU A 182 -1.69 -9.65 10.57
CA LEU A 182 -1.99 -8.75 11.68
C LEU A 182 -1.80 -9.46 13.03
N HIS A 183 -2.30 -10.68 13.18
CA HIS A 183 -2.14 -11.47 14.40
C HIS A 183 -0.66 -11.68 14.75
N LYS A 184 0.18 -11.99 13.76
CA LYS A 184 1.64 -12.14 13.98
C LYS A 184 2.30 -10.86 14.48
N LEU A 185 1.79 -9.69 14.12
CA LEU A 185 2.29 -8.38 14.60
C LEU A 185 1.82 -8.05 16.02
N LEU A 186 0.76 -8.71 16.50
CA LEU A 186 0.19 -8.50 17.84
C LEU A 186 0.73 -9.48 18.89
N LEU A 187 1.39 -10.57 18.46
CA LEU A 187 2.02 -11.51 19.38
C LEU A 187 3.19 -10.84 20.12
N PRO A 188 3.35 -11.07 21.44
CA PRO A 188 4.56 -10.68 22.14
C PRO A 188 5.75 -11.42 21.52
N HIS A 189 6.70 -10.69 20.95
CA HIS A 189 7.92 -11.27 20.40
C HIS A 189 8.81 -11.80 21.54
N GLU A 190 8.98 -13.12 21.66
CA GLU A 190 9.89 -13.78 22.62
C GLU A 190 11.40 -13.54 22.35
N ASN A 191 11.75 -12.72 21.36
CA ASN A 191 13.15 -12.36 21.11
C ASN A 191 13.25 -10.88 20.75
N SER A 192 13.87 -10.12 21.64
CA SER A 192 14.12 -8.68 21.61
C SER A 192 14.96 -8.17 20.42
N SER A 193 15.29 -9.02 19.45
CA SER A 193 16.12 -8.71 18.28
C SER A 193 15.34 -8.49 16.98
N LYS A 194 14.01 -8.68 16.97
CA LYS A 194 13.12 -8.34 15.83
C LYS A 194 11.98 -7.43 16.25
N ASN A 195 12.28 -6.42 17.05
CA ASN A 195 11.42 -5.26 17.14
C ASN A 195 11.39 -4.61 15.75
N LEU A 196 10.35 -4.88 14.97
CA LEU A 196 9.83 -3.89 14.04
C LEU A 196 9.68 -2.63 14.88
N PHE A 197 10.50 -1.61 14.61
CA PHE A 197 10.59 -0.37 15.37
C PHE A 197 9.26 0.41 15.27
N TYR A 198 8.23 -0.07 15.93
CA TYR A 198 7.07 0.69 16.34
C TYR A 198 7.32 1.06 17.79
N ARG A 199 8.19 2.05 17.99
CA ARG A 199 8.27 2.73 19.28
C ARG A 199 6.94 3.47 19.42
N ILE A 200 5.98 2.83 20.08
CA ILE A 200 4.83 3.47 20.70
C ILE A 200 5.43 4.37 21.77
N LEU A 201 5.26 5.69 21.62
CA LEU A 201 5.33 6.61 22.75
C LEU A 201 3.97 6.65 23.42
#